data_AF-A0A4Y2BVB4-F1
#
_entry.id   AF-A0A4Y2BVB4-F1
#
_cell.length_a   1.000
_cell.length_b   1.000
_cell.length_c   1.000
_cell.angle_alpha   90.00
_cell.angle_beta   90.00
_cell.angle_gamma   90.00
#
_symmetry.space_group_name_H-M   'P 1'
#
loop_
_entity.id
_entity.type
_entity.pdbx_description
1 polymer ?
#
loop_
_entity_poly.entity_id
_entity_poly.type
_entity_poly.pdbx_seq_one_letter_code
_entity_poly.pdbx_strand_id
1 'polypeptide(L)'
;MHDKVIGSFFFAAPTLTSKIYLDMLQLYAVLQFAEGVIFQQDGAPPHYGKIVREPLYTTFPQRWIGRGAVMAWPPRSPDLTPLDFYLWGNVKQHVYSERINNFNNLKQRITDVIHSVAPDVLIRVWEELD
;
A
#
# COMPACT_ATOMS: atom_id res chain seq x y z
N MET A 1 12.53 7.13 8.07
CA MET A 1 11.07 7.41 8.06
C MET A 1 10.36 6.14 7.56
N HIS A 2 10.56 5.01 8.27
CA HIS A 2 10.12 3.67 7.86
C HIS A 2 9.57 2.89 9.07
N ASP A 3 8.84 3.57 9.95
CA ASP A 3 8.50 3.08 11.30
C ASP A 3 6.99 2.87 11.51
N LYS A 4 6.16 3.14 10.49
CA LYS A 4 4.71 2.98 10.58
C LYS A 4 4.09 2.41 9.33
N VAL A 5 3.01 1.64 9.51
CA VAL A 5 2.09 1.24 8.42
C VAL A 5 0.90 2.20 8.42
N ILE A 6 0.53 2.73 7.25
CA ILE A 6 -0.70 3.50 7.07
C ILE A 6 -1.77 2.56 6.53
N GLY A 7 -2.81 2.31 7.31
CA GLY A 7 -3.85 1.34 7.00
C GLY A 7 -4.46 0.71 8.25
N SER A 8 -5.30 -0.32 8.11
CA SER A 8 -5.87 -0.82 6.86
C SER A 8 -7.04 0.03 6.36
N PHE A 9 -7.19 0.19 5.04
CA PHE A 9 -8.37 0.79 4.42
C PHE A 9 -9.23 -0.29 3.75
N PHE A 10 -10.54 -0.29 4.04
CA PHE A 10 -11.48 -1.25 3.44
C PHE A 10 -12.40 -0.55 2.44
N PHE A 11 -12.26 -0.90 1.16
CA PHE A 11 -13.17 -0.41 0.12
C PHE A 11 -14.58 -0.96 0.33
N ALA A 12 -15.58 -0.07 0.22
CA ALA A 12 -16.99 -0.47 0.21
C ALA A 12 -17.46 -0.98 -1.16
N ALA A 13 -16.79 -0.54 -2.23
CA ALA A 13 -17.10 -0.96 -3.59
C ALA A 13 -16.59 -2.39 -3.85
N PRO A 14 -17.33 -3.21 -4.62
CA PRO A 14 -16.94 -4.59 -4.94
C PRO A 14 -15.76 -4.66 -5.92
N THR A 15 -15.44 -3.58 -6.62
CA THR A 15 -14.37 -3.53 -7.61
C THR A 15 -13.60 -2.22 -7.49
N LEU A 16 -12.28 -2.32 -7.49
CA LEU A 16 -11.39 -1.16 -7.47
C LEU A 16 -11.23 -0.61 -8.88
N THR A 17 -11.73 0.61 -9.10
CA THR A 17 -11.50 1.39 -10.33
C THR A 17 -10.46 2.47 -10.07
N SER A 18 -9.91 3.06 -11.12
CA SER A 18 -9.00 4.21 -10.98
C SER A 18 -9.62 5.37 -10.19
N LYS A 19 -10.93 5.60 -10.31
CA LYS A 19 -11.61 6.67 -9.59
C LYS A 19 -11.69 6.37 -8.09
N ILE A 20 -12.10 5.15 -7.74
CA ILE A 20 -12.16 4.70 -6.33
C ILE A 20 -10.76 4.69 -5.70
N TYR A 21 -9.75 4.26 -6.46
CA TYR A 21 -8.36 4.30 -6.02
C TYR A 21 -7.89 5.74 -5.77
N LEU A 22 -8.14 6.66 -6.69
CA LEU A 22 -7.78 8.07 -6.54
C LEU A 22 -8.46 8.70 -5.32
N ASP A 23 -9.74 8.42 -5.11
CA ASP A 23 -10.48 8.95 -3.96
C ASP A 23 -9.87 8.45 -2.65
N MET A 24 -9.54 7.16 -2.54
CA MET A 24 -8.82 6.64 -1.37
C MET A 24 -7.45 7.30 -1.21
N LEU A 25 -6.70 7.45 -2.30
CA LEU A 25 -5.37 8.04 -2.25
C LEU A 25 -5.41 9.49 -1.73
N GLN A 26 -6.30 10.32 -2.27
CA GLN A 26 -6.39 11.75 -1.91
C GLN A 26 -7.08 12.00 -0.57
N LEU A 27 -8.15 11.26 -0.28
CA LEU A 27 -9.00 11.52 0.89
C LEU A 27 -8.55 10.76 2.14
N TYR A 28 -7.70 9.74 1.99
CA TYR A 28 -7.22 8.94 3.12
C TYR A 28 -5.69 8.87 3.18
N ALA A 29 -5.02 8.34 2.15
CA ALA A 29 -3.60 7.99 2.27
C ALA A 29 -2.67 9.23 2.29
N VAL A 30 -2.81 10.14 1.32
CA VAL A 30 -1.95 11.33 1.17
C VAL A 30 -1.97 12.22 2.41
N LEU A 31 -3.12 12.34 3.08
CA LEU A 31 -3.28 13.15 4.30
C LEU A 31 -2.44 12.66 5.49
N GLN A 32 -1.91 11.44 5.42
CA GLN A 32 -1.14 10.81 6.50
C GLN A 32 0.36 10.71 6.20
N PHE A 33 0.76 11.07 4.99
CA PHE A 33 2.16 11.09 4.57
C PHE A 33 2.86 12.31 5.14
N ALA A 34 4.12 12.11 5.55
CA ALA A 34 4.99 13.21 5.87
C ALA A 34 5.44 13.92 4.58
N GLU A 35 5.92 15.15 4.71
CA GLU A 35 6.54 15.84 3.57
C GLU A 35 7.78 15.10 3.06
N GLY A 36 8.03 15.19 1.76
CA GLY A 36 9.23 14.62 1.15
C GLY A 36 9.21 13.11 0.88
N VAL A 37 8.14 12.38 1.22
CA VAL A 37 8.06 10.92 0.96
C VAL A 37 8.19 10.58 -0.53
N ILE A 38 8.76 9.40 -0.83
CA ILE A 38 8.70 8.81 -2.17
C ILE A 38 7.51 7.84 -2.19
N PHE A 39 6.59 8.03 -3.13
CA PHE A 39 5.41 7.18 -3.29
C PHE A 39 5.64 6.11 -4.35
N GLN A 40 5.56 4.83 -3.97
CA GLN A 40 5.66 3.71 -4.92
C GLN A 40 4.30 3.01 -5.09
N GLN A 41 3.97 2.65 -6.32
CA GLN A 41 2.83 1.79 -6.66
C GLN A 41 3.19 0.84 -7.80
N ASP A 42 2.54 -0.33 -7.82
CA ASP A 42 2.74 -1.32 -8.86
C ASP A 42 2.03 -0.94 -10.20
N GLY A 43 2.08 -1.86 -11.17
CA GLY A 43 1.48 -1.68 -12.48
C GLY A 43 -0.01 -2.02 -12.62
N ALA A 44 -0.76 -2.20 -11.51
CA ALA A 44 -2.16 -2.63 -11.58
C ALA A 44 -3.02 -1.65 -12.40
N PRO A 45 -4.05 -2.14 -13.14
CA PRO A 45 -4.84 -1.28 -14.03
C PRO A 45 -5.42 -0.01 -13.37
N PRO A 46 -5.96 -0.07 -12.12
CA PRO A 46 -6.45 1.13 -11.43
C PRO A 46 -5.38 2.20 -11.23
N HIS A 47 -4.12 1.82 -10.99
CA HIS A 47 -3.00 2.73 -10.70
C HIS A 47 -2.49 3.45 -11.96
N TYR A 48 -2.66 2.85 -13.14
CA TYR A 48 -2.16 3.38 -14.41
C TYR A 48 -3.09 4.42 -15.07
N GLY A 49 -4.34 4.52 -14.61
CA GLY A 49 -5.31 5.47 -15.15
C GLY A 49 -4.77 6.89 -15.21
N LYS A 50 -5.05 7.62 -16.30
CA LYS A 50 -4.60 9.01 -16.48
C LYS A 50 -5.04 9.90 -15.30
N ILE A 51 -6.27 9.70 -14.81
CA ILE A 51 -6.84 10.39 -13.65
C ILE A 51 -6.07 10.15 -12.35
N VAL A 52 -5.30 9.06 -12.25
CA VAL A 52 -4.44 8.79 -11.09
C VAL A 52 -3.07 9.42 -11.30
N ARG A 53 -2.45 9.19 -12.46
CA ARG A 53 -1.09 9.66 -12.74
C ARG A 53 -0.95 11.18 -12.77
N GLU A 54 -1.91 11.90 -13.33
CA GLU A 54 -1.86 13.36 -13.40
C GLU A 54 -1.74 14.02 -12.01
N PRO A 55 -2.59 13.68 -11.03
CA PRO A 55 -2.41 14.12 -9.64
C PRO A 55 -1.06 13.75 -9.03
N LEU A 56 -0.52 12.55 -9.30
CA LEU A 56 0.76 12.11 -8.73
C LEU A 56 1.94 13.02 -9.13
N TYR A 57 1.93 13.56 -10.34
CA TYR A 57 2.95 14.53 -10.78
C TYR A 57 2.95 15.81 -9.95
N THR A 58 1.79 16.21 -9.43
CA THR A 58 1.64 17.42 -8.61
C THR A 58 1.86 17.12 -7.13
N THR A 59 1.34 16.00 -6.62
CA THR A 59 1.44 15.63 -5.19
C THR A 59 2.85 15.14 -4.83
N PHE A 60 3.53 14.43 -5.74
CA PHE A 60 4.86 13.86 -5.52
C PHE A 60 5.80 14.21 -6.68
N PRO A 61 6.10 15.50 -6.91
CA PRO A 61 6.95 15.92 -8.03
C PRO A 61 8.32 15.24 -7.95
N GLN A 62 8.67 14.47 -8.98
CA GLN A 62 9.89 13.66 -9.07
C GLN A 62 10.08 12.63 -7.93
N ARG A 63 9.05 12.38 -7.14
CA ARG A 63 9.09 11.50 -5.95
C ARG A 63 8.01 10.43 -6.00
N TRP A 64 7.65 9.96 -7.19
CA TRP A 64 6.81 8.78 -7.30
C TRP A 64 7.36 7.77 -8.30
N ILE A 65 7.15 6.50 -7.97
CA ILE A 65 7.64 5.32 -8.67
C ILE A 65 6.43 4.52 -9.10
N GLY A 66 6.37 4.14 -10.37
CA GLY A 66 5.24 3.38 -10.88
C GLY A 66 5.20 3.34 -12.40
N ARG A 67 4.19 2.66 -12.93
CA ARG A 67 4.03 2.53 -14.38
C ARG A 67 3.74 3.91 -15.00
N GLY A 68 4.63 4.38 -15.86
CA GLY A 68 4.51 5.68 -16.54
C GLY A 68 4.95 6.89 -15.69
N ALA A 69 5.69 6.67 -14.60
CA ALA A 69 6.44 7.68 -13.88
C ALA A 69 7.81 7.93 -14.53
N VAL A 70 8.53 8.95 -14.07
CA VAL A 70 9.96 9.15 -14.42
C VAL A 70 10.79 7.95 -13.93
N MET A 71 10.53 7.47 -12.73
CA MET A 71 11.10 6.24 -12.19
C MET A 71 10.10 5.09 -12.40
N ALA A 72 10.29 4.33 -13.48
CA ALA A 72 9.37 3.25 -13.83
C ALA A 72 9.53 2.05 -12.88
N TRP A 73 8.41 1.53 -12.34
CA TRP A 73 8.41 0.26 -11.63
C TRP A 73 8.37 -0.91 -12.63
N PRO A 74 9.25 -1.92 -12.50
CA PRO A 74 9.27 -3.05 -13.41
C PRO A 74 7.99 -3.89 -13.30
N PRO A 75 7.49 -4.45 -14.42
CA PRO A 75 6.35 -5.35 -14.38
C PRO A 75 6.71 -6.66 -13.69
N ARG A 76 5.78 -7.21 -12.89
CA ARG A 76 5.90 -8.52 -12.21
C ARG A 76 7.08 -8.61 -11.24
N SER A 77 7.33 -7.55 -10.49
CA SER A 77 8.36 -7.51 -9.44
C SER A 77 7.76 -7.43 -8.03
N PRO A 78 7.06 -8.49 -7.56
CA PRO A 78 6.56 -8.53 -6.18
C PRO A 78 7.69 -8.65 -5.17
N ASP A 79 8.85 -9.16 -5.58
CA ASP A 79 10.10 -9.24 -4.82
C ASP A 79 10.65 -7.86 -4.44
N LEU A 80 10.32 -6.82 -5.21
CA LEU A 80 10.73 -5.45 -4.93
C LEU A 80 9.69 -4.66 -4.11
N THR A 81 8.51 -5.22 -3.87
CA THR A 81 7.41 -4.51 -3.17
C THR A 81 7.31 -5.01 -1.72
N PRO A 82 7.68 -4.21 -0.70
CA PRO A 82 7.58 -4.60 0.72
C PRO A 82 6.23 -5.16 1.16
N LEU A 83 5.16 -4.61 0.57
CA LEU A 83 3.80 -5.08 0.85
C LEU A 83 3.60 -6.53 0.39
N ASP A 84 4.19 -6.91 -0.76
CA ASP A 84 4.00 -8.23 -1.37
C ASP A 84 4.94 -9.29 -0.80
N PHE A 85 6.24 -9.01 -0.68
CA PHE A 85 7.20 -10.01 -0.20
C PHE A 85 7.13 -10.24 1.32
N TYR A 86 6.71 -9.22 2.10
CA TYR A 86 6.64 -9.32 3.55
C TYR A 86 5.20 -9.16 4.09
N LEU A 87 4.59 -7.98 3.95
CA LEU A 87 3.41 -7.62 4.75
C LEU A 87 2.23 -8.56 4.52
N TRP A 88 1.89 -8.87 3.26
CA TRP A 88 0.76 -9.74 2.96
C TRP A 88 0.97 -11.18 3.41
N GLY A 89 2.22 -11.67 3.42
CA GLY A 89 2.55 -12.97 4.00
C GLY A 89 2.29 -13.00 5.50
N ASN A 90 2.82 -11.99 6.21
CA ASN A 90 2.64 -11.82 7.65
C ASN A 90 1.15 -11.68 8.03
N VAL A 91 0.40 -10.83 7.33
CA VAL A 91 -1.04 -10.62 7.57
C VAL A 91 -1.81 -11.92 7.39
N LYS A 92 -1.58 -12.67 6.30
CA LYS A 92 -2.27 -13.94 6.05
C LYS A 92 -1.98 -14.97 7.14
N GLN A 93 -0.72 -15.10 7.55
CA GLN A 93 -0.33 -16.06 8.60
C GLN A 93 -1.10 -15.82 9.92
N HIS A 94 -1.24 -14.56 10.32
CA HIS A 94 -1.92 -14.20 11.57
C HIS A 94 -3.44 -14.17 11.45
N VAL A 95 -3.99 -13.73 10.31
CA VAL A 95 -5.44 -13.68 10.07
C VAL A 95 -6.03 -15.08 9.89
N TYR A 96 -5.26 -16.04 9.37
CA TYR A 96 -5.73 -17.41 9.14
C TYR A 96 -5.22 -18.43 10.18
N SER A 97 -4.53 -17.99 11.25
CA SER A 97 -4.13 -18.88 12.36
C SER A 97 -5.33 -19.50 13.11
N GLU A 98 -6.52 -18.90 12.96
CA GLU A 98 -7.77 -19.37 13.54
C GLU A 98 -8.91 -19.22 12.53
N ARG A 99 -10.00 -19.95 12.75
CA ARG A 99 -11.19 -19.87 11.89
C ARG A 99 -11.79 -18.47 11.88
N ILE A 100 -12.09 -17.98 10.68
CA ILE A 100 -12.77 -16.70 10.47
C ILE A 100 -14.28 -16.93 10.46
N ASN A 101 -14.98 -16.24 11.35
CA ASN A 101 -16.40 -16.51 11.60
C ASN A 101 -17.35 -15.64 10.75
N ASN A 102 -16.92 -14.43 10.39
CA ASN A 102 -17.66 -13.50 9.55
C ASN A 102 -16.74 -12.37 9.04
N PHE A 103 -17.30 -11.50 8.19
CA PHE A 103 -16.57 -10.40 7.57
C PHE A 103 -16.06 -9.34 8.56
N ASN A 104 -16.81 -9.05 9.63
CA ASN A 104 -16.37 -8.09 10.65
C ASN A 104 -15.19 -8.65 11.45
N ASN A 105 -15.23 -9.93 11.79
CA ASN A 105 -14.12 -10.63 12.42
C ASN A 105 -12.87 -10.65 11.51
N LEU A 106 -13.04 -10.88 10.20
CA LEU A 106 -11.94 -10.78 9.24
C LEU A 106 -11.31 -9.38 9.24
N LYS A 107 -12.14 -8.33 9.12
CA LYS A 107 -11.68 -6.94 9.12
C LYS A 107 -10.95 -6.58 10.41
N GLN A 108 -11.51 -6.95 11.56
CA GLN A 108 -10.90 -6.67 12.85
C GLN A 108 -9.52 -7.32 12.96
N ARG A 109 -9.40 -8.60 12.57
CA ARG A 109 -8.10 -9.30 12.60
C ARG A 109 -7.07 -8.68 11.67
N ILE A 110 -7.47 -8.25 10.47
CA ILE A 110 -6.57 -7.51 9.56
C ILE A 110 -6.09 -6.23 10.25
N THR A 111 -7.01 -5.43 10.81
CA THR A 111 -6.66 -4.19 11.52
C THR A 111 -5.71 -4.44 12.69
N ASP A 112 -5.99 -5.46 13.51
CA ASP A 112 -5.18 -5.81 14.68
C ASP A 112 -3.74 -6.20 14.27
N VAL A 113 -3.60 -6.99 13.20
CA VAL A 113 -2.28 -7.38 12.69
C VAL A 113 -1.53 -6.20 12.08
N ILE A 114 -2.21 -5.31 11.35
CA ILE A 114 -1.58 -4.11 10.81
C ILE A 114 -1.07 -3.20 11.94
N HIS A 115 -1.85 -3.02 13.01
CA HIS A 115 -1.44 -2.23 14.16
C HIS A 115 -0.36 -2.90 15.03
N SER A 116 -0.20 -4.22 14.96
CA SER A 116 0.82 -4.93 15.71
C SER A 116 2.18 -5.00 14.99
N VAL A 117 2.26 -4.56 13.73
CA VAL A 117 3.55 -4.53 13.01
C VAL A 117 4.49 -3.53 13.70
N ALA A 118 5.54 -4.07 14.31
CA ALA A 118 6.48 -3.27 15.06
C ALA A 118 7.41 -2.46 14.13
N PRO A 119 7.79 -1.22 14.52
CA PRO A 119 8.67 -0.36 13.73
C PRO A 119 10.01 -0.99 13.34
N ASP A 120 10.61 -1.79 14.21
CA ASP A 120 11.89 -2.47 13.97
C ASP A 120 11.79 -3.48 12.82
N VAL A 121 10.63 -4.11 12.65
CA VAL A 121 10.39 -5.01 11.52
C VAL A 121 10.34 -4.23 10.21
N LEU A 122 9.70 -3.05 10.20
CA LEU A 122 9.61 -2.21 9.02
C LEU A 122 10.98 -1.66 8.59
N ILE A 123 11.85 -1.35 9.56
CA ILE A 123 13.24 -0.95 9.29
C ILE A 123 14.01 -2.10 8.63
N ARG A 124 13.93 -3.32 9.17
CA ARG A 124 14.60 -4.50 8.57
C ARG A 124 14.14 -4.80 7.16
N VAL A 125 12.82 -4.71 6.91
CA VAL A 125 12.24 -4.89 5.58
C VAL A 125 12.76 -3.86 4.59
N TRP A 126 13.07 -2.64 5.05
CA TRP A 126 13.68 -1.61 4.22
C TRP A 126 15.16 -1.90 3.95
N GLU A 127 15.92 -2.34 4.95
CA GLU A 127 17.33 -2.72 4.82
C GLU A 127 17.55 -3.90 3.84
N GLU A 128 16.55 -4.76 3.65
CA GLU A 128 16.60 -5.83 2.64
C GLU A 128 16.53 -5.33 1.18
N LEU A 129 16.11 -4.07 0.97
CA LEU A 129 16.02 -3.45 -0.36
C LEU A 129 17.22 -2.56 -0.73
N ASP A 130 18.09 -2.24 0.23
CA ASP A 130 19.33 -1.47 0.04
C ASP A 130 20.50 -2.36 -0.42
#